data_AF-X1IRD2-F1
#
_entry.id   AF-X1IRD2-F1
#
_cell.length_a   1.000
_cell.length_b   1.000
_cell.length_c   1.000
_cell.angle_alpha   90.00
_cell.angle_beta   90.00
_cell.angle_gamma   90.00
#
_symmetry.space_group_name_H-M   'P 1'
#
loop_
_entity.id
_entity.type
_entity.pdbx_description
1 polymer ?
#
loop_
_entity_poly.entity_id
_entity_poly.type
_entity_poly.pdbx_seq_one_letter_code
_entity_poly.pdbx_strand_id
1 'polypeptide(L)' 'LKNMYYDTALTSGPYALKALQEFAGSSRIVFGSDFPFAKKIAPIVAKNSRKYFDFSEEEFEAIDNKNCLELFPHMGTTT' A
#
# COMPACT_ATOMS: atom_id res chain seq x y z
N LEU A 1 -7.41 -16.02 1.49
CA LEU A 1 -6.32 -15.09 1.10
C LEU A 1 -6.81 -13.94 0.22
N LYS A 2 -7.57 -14.18 -0.86
CA LYS A 2 -8.02 -13.10 -1.78
C LYS A 2 -8.92 -11.99 -1.18
N ASN A 3 -9.48 -12.21 0.01
CA ASN A 3 -10.36 -11.25 0.70
C ASN A 3 -9.64 -10.42 1.79
N MET A 4 -8.33 -10.58 1.93
CA MET A 4 -7.54 -9.80 2.89
C MET A 4 -6.94 -8.57 2.21
N TYR A 5 -6.64 -7.55 3.01
CA TYR A 5 -5.78 -6.44 2.60
C TYR A 5 -4.33 -6.75 2.94
N TYR A 6 -3.42 -6.20 2.13
CA TYR A 6 -1.98 -6.36 2.28
C TYR A 6 -1.34 -4.98 2.31
N ASP A 7 -0.41 -4.75 3.23
CA ASP A 7 0.29 -3.48 3.32
C ASP A 7 1.65 -3.48 2.59
N THR A 8 2.20 -2.29 2.36
CA THR A 8 3.49 -2.13 1.68
C THR A 8 4.71 -2.16 2.61
N ALA A 9 4.53 -2.25 3.93
CA ALA A 9 5.63 -2.09 4.88
C ALA A 9 6.73 -3.12 4.60
N LEU A 10 7.97 -2.67 4.72
CA LEU A 10 9.19 -3.45 4.50
C LEU A 10 9.33 -4.05 3.07
N THR A 11 8.39 -3.77 2.15
CA THR A 11 8.37 -4.33 0.80
C THR A 11 8.93 -3.33 -0.21
N SER A 12 10.23 -3.45 -0.54
CA SER A 12 10.91 -2.49 -1.43
C SER A 12 11.56 -3.12 -2.67
N GLY A 13 11.62 -4.44 -2.75
CA GLY A 13 12.23 -5.14 -3.88
C GLY A 13 11.30 -5.18 -5.10
N PRO A 14 11.82 -5.01 -6.34
CA PRO A 14 11.00 -4.98 -7.55
C PRO A 14 10.19 -6.27 -7.74
N TYR A 15 10.78 -7.43 -7.46
CA TYR A 15 10.09 -8.72 -7.56
C TYR A 15 8.98 -8.87 -6.52
N ALA A 16 9.21 -8.42 -5.28
CA ALA A 16 8.21 -8.50 -4.21
C ALA A 16 7.02 -7.57 -4.50
N LEU A 17 7.30 -6.36 -4.98
CA LEU A 17 6.24 -5.42 -5.38
C LEU A 17 5.45 -5.93 -6.58
N LYS A 18 6.10 -6.48 -7.61
CA LYS A 18 5.37 -7.08 -8.75
C LYS A 18 4.55 -8.30 -8.32
N ALA A 19 5.08 -9.17 -7.47
CA ALA A 19 4.31 -10.28 -6.93
C ALA A 19 3.08 -9.82 -6.13
N LEU A 20 3.24 -8.78 -5.29
CA LEU A 20 2.14 -8.19 -4.53
C LEU A 20 1.08 -7.58 -5.45
N GLN A 21 1.49 -6.85 -6.49
CA GLN A 21 0.60 -6.29 -7.51
C GLN A 21 -0.24 -7.37 -8.20
N GLU A 22 0.40 -8.41 -8.74
CA GLU A 22 -0.29 -9.49 -9.45
C GLU A 22 -1.21 -10.30 -8.54
N PHE A 23 -0.83 -10.46 -7.27
CA PHE A 23 -1.59 -11.28 -6.32
C PHE A 23 -2.80 -10.56 -5.73
N ALA A 24 -2.62 -9.33 -5.24
CA ALA A 24 -3.63 -8.59 -4.49
C ALA A 24 -4.45 -7.64 -5.37
N GLY A 25 -3.85 -7.07 -6.40
CA GLY A 25 -4.41 -5.95 -7.15
C GLY A 25 -4.50 -4.66 -6.32
N SER A 26 -4.71 -3.53 -7.00
CA SER A 26 -4.73 -2.19 -6.38
C SER A 26 -5.78 -2.06 -5.28
N SER A 27 -6.97 -2.63 -5.44
CA SER A 27 -8.09 -2.53 -4.47
C SER A 27 -7.87 -3.25 -3.12
N ARG A 28 -6.85 -4.11 -3.00
CA ARG A 28 -6.54 -4.85 -1.77
C ARG A 28 -5.15 -4.55 -1.20
N ILE A 29 -4.49 -3.51 -1.70
CA ILE A 29 -3.22 -3.01 -1.15
C ILE A 29 -3.48 -1.71 -0.38
N VAL A 30 -2.87 -1.57 0.80
CA VAL A 30 -2.87 -0.32 1.58
C VAL A 30 -1.44 0.16 1.82
N PHE A 31 -1.22 1.46 1.91
CA PHE A 31 0.08 1.98 2.32
C PHE A 31 0.39 1.63 3.77
N GLY A 32 1.59 1.09 4.00
CA GLY A 32 2.12 0.77 5.32
C GLY A 32 3.58 1.19 5.44
N SER A 33 3.92 1.90 6.52
CA SER A 33 5.28 2.38 6.77
C SER A 33 6.02 1.65 7.89
N ASP A 34 5.29 0.97 8.79
CA ASP A 34 5.82 0.39 10.03
C ASP A 34 6.61 1.40 10.89
N PHE A 35 6.15 2.65 10.94
CA PHE A 35 6.68 3.66 11.87
C PHE A 35 6.28 3.32 13.32
N PRO A 36 7.19 3.44 14.31
CA PRO A 36 8.54 4.00 14.27
C PRO A 36 9.68 2.99 14.01
N PHE A 37 9.37 1.74 13.70
CA PHE A 37 10.37 0.66 13.61
C PHE A 37 11.17 0.70 12.30
N ALA A 38 10.51 1.02 11.19
CA ALA A 38 11.06 0.97 9.84
C ALA A 38 11.52 2.33 9.28
N LYS A 39 11.93 3.28 10.13
CA LYS A 39 12.27 4.68 9.73
C LYS A 39 13.21 4.81 8.54
N LYS A 40 14.22 3.94 8.42
CA LYS A 40 15.20 3.98 7.33
C LYS A 40 14.69 3.39 6.02
N ILE A 41 13.78 2.42 6.10
CA ILE A 41 13.31 1.66 4.93
C ILE A 41 11.99 2.22 4.39
N ALA A 42 11.15 2.85 5.23
CA ALA A 42 9.86 3.41 4.80
C ALA A 42 9.96 4.41 3.62
N PRO A 43 10.92 5.36 3.58
CA PRO A 43 11.07 6.24 2.41
C PRO A 43 11.51 5.49 1.14
N ILE A 44 12.29 4.42 1.30
CA ILE A 44 12.74 3.56 0.19
C ILE A 44 11.57 2.76 -0.36
N VAL A 45 10.73 2.19 0.52
CA VAL A 45 9.48 1.52 0.15
C VAL A 45 8.59 2.49 -0.64
N ALA A 46 8.27 3.66 -0.10
CA ALA A 46 7.41 4.63 -0.78
C ALA A 46 7.94 5.01 -2.19
N LYS A 47 9.24 5.30 -2.29
CA LYS A 47 9.90 5.59 -3.57
C LYS A 47 9.83 4.41 -4.54
N ASN A 48 10.12 3.20 -4.06
CA ASN A 48 10.18 2.01 -4.91
C ASN A 48 8.78 1.53 -5.32
N SER A 49 7.77 1.69 -4.47
CA SER A 49 6.36 1.44 -4.82
C SER A 49 5.95 2.28 -6.01
N ARG A 50 6.25 3.60 -6.00
CA ARG A 50 5.99 4.47 -7.15
C ARG A 50 6.81 4.12 -8.40
N LYS A 51 7.98 3.53 -8.23
CA LYS A 51 8.86 3.14 -9.35
C LYS A 51 8.44 1.82 -10.00
N TYR A 52 8.00 0.84 -9.22
CA TYR A 52 7.87 -0.54 -9.66
C TYR A 52 6.43 -1.05 -9.73
N PHE A 53 5.49 -0.46 -8.99
CA PHE A 53 4.09 -0.71 -9.29
C PHE A 53 3.75 -0.10 -10.64
N ASP A 54 2.90 -0.81 -11.38
CA ASP A 54 2.31 -0.33 -12.63
C ASP A 54 0.82 -0.14 -12.39
N PHE A 55 0.51 1.00 -11.75
CA PHE A 55 -0.81 1.43 -11.33
C PHE A 55 -1.06 2.83 -11.86
N SER A 56 -2.33 3.18 -12.11
CA SER A 56 -2.72 4.55 -12.40
C SER A 56 -2.60 5.45 -11.17
N GLU A 57 -2.68 6.77 -11.37
CA GLU A 57 -2.69 7.72 -10.25
C GLU A 57 -3.93 7.52 -9.35
N GLU A 58 -5.09 7.18 -9.93
CA GLU A 58 -6.31 6.87 -9.18
C GLU A 58 -6.13 5.61 -8.30
N GLU A 59 -5.41 4.61 -8.80
CA GLU A 59 -5.08 3.41 -8.05
C GLU A 59 -4.07 3.69 -6.94
N PHE A 60 -3.08 4.56 -7.17
CA PHE A 60 -2.19 5.01 -6.12
C PHE A 60 -2.93 5.80 -5.04
N GLU A 61 -3.87 6.66 -5.39
CA GLU A 61 -4.73 7.35 -4.42
C GLU A 61 -5.57 6.36 -3.59
N ALA A 62 -6.03 5.27 -4.22
CA ALA A 62 -6.74 4.22 -3.52
C ALA A 62 -5.83 3.51 -2.48
N ILE A 63 -4.61 3.15 -2.88
CA ILE A 63 -3.63 2.51 -2.00
C ILE A 63 -3.22 3.43 -0.84
N ASP A 64 -3.00 4.71 -1.13
CA ASP A 64 -2.55 5.68 -0.14
C ASP A 64 -3.61 6.01 0.90
N ASN A 65 -4.90 5.94 0.54
CA ASN A 65 -5.98 6.35 1.44
C ASN A 65 -7.31 5.59 1.30
N LYS A 66 -7.90 5.50 0.09
CA LYS A 66 -9.31 5.06 -0.05
C LYS A 66 -9.54 3.62 0.38
N ASN A 67 -8.60 2.72 0.10
CA ASN A 67 -8.67 1.32 0.51
C ASN A 67 -8.67 1.18 2.04
N CYS A 68 -7.93 2.06 2.73
CA CYS A 68 -7.92 2.10 4.20
C CYS A 68 -9.28 2.61 4.73
N LEU A 69 -9.90 3.58 4.07
CA LEU A 69 -11.24 4.05 4.43
C LEU A 69 -12.33 3.01 4.17
N GLU A 70 -12.21 2.16 3.15
CA GLU A 70 -13.11 1.01 2.95
C GLU A 70 -12.98 0.01 4.12
N LEU A 71 -11.74 -0.26 4.55
CA LEU A 71 -11.46 -1.18 5.65
C LEU A 71 -11.87 -0.62 7.02
N PHE A 72 -11.72 0.70 7.22
CA PHE A 72 -12.04 1.41 8.47
C PHE A 72 -12.91 2.65 8.22
N PRO A 73 -14.21 2.49 7.88
CA PRO A 73 -15.08 3.60 7.44
C PRO A 73 -15.20 4.75 8.44
N HIS A 74 -15.08 4.47 9.73
CA HIS A 74 -15.24 5.44 10.81
C HIS A 74 -14.01 6.35 11.00
N MET A 75 -12.87 6.07 10.36
CA MET A 75 -11.67 6.91 10.46
C MET A 75 -11.71 8.16 9.57
N GLY A 76 -12.64 8.22 8.61
CA GLY A 76 -12.84 9.39 7.72
C GLY A 76 -13.86 10.40 8.22
N THR A 77 -14.61 10.08 9.29
CA THR A 77 -15.65 10.95 9.86
C THR A 77 -15.10 11.74 11.03
N THR A 78 -14.79 13.01 10.81
CA THR A 78 -14.59 13.98 11.90
C THR A 78 -15.95 14.26 12.55
N THR A 79 -16.17 13.75 13.76
CA THR A 79 -17.32 14.14 14.60
C THR A 79 -17.00 15.44 15.34
#